data_AF-A0A955PX24-F1
#
_entry.id   AF-A0A955PX24-F1
#
_cell.length_a   1.000
_cell.length_b   1.000
_cell.length_c   1.000
_cell.angle_alpha   90.00
_cell.angle_beta   90.00
_cell.angle_gamma   90.00
#
_symmetry.space_group_name_H-M   'P 1'
#
loop_
_entity.id
_entity.type
_entity.pdbx_description
1 polymer ?
#
loop_
_entity_poly.entity_id
_entity_poly.type
_entity_poly.pdbx_seq_one_letter_code
_entity_poly.pdbx_strand_id
1 'polypeptide(L)'
;RMTLAWLSTRFARKAVQSFMLPLDEPYYLQLLSTERGQGIQIDLMPYSYQPSAAALDCLGQCLLDLIGNQATLHWRDPLPYGQTSVPWLQATSSPQTVVLICNVAQTPEAEVHGEIFHMLQASIESRNGQHHLLLVLDLEPYQHLADQTQMKGRQQTWQRLANDHHLQIVAFHAKDTSRDQLLEKAQAALWPPKSEMT
;
A
#
# COMPACT_ATOMS: atom_id res chain seq x y z
N ARG A 1 -8.76 26.59 -49.22
CA ARG A 1 -9.33 26.18 -47.91
C ARG A 1 -8.26 26.29 -46.81
N MET A 2 -7.83 27.50 -46.43
CA MET A 2 -6.75 27.72 -45.43
C MET A 2 -6.98 29.01 -44.61
N THR A 3 -8.18 29.25 -44.10
CA THR A 3 -8.47 30.46 -43.30
C THR A 3 -9.07 30.18 -41.91
N LEU A 4 -9.42 28.93 -41.58
CA LEU A 4 -9.99 28.56 -40.27
C LEU A 4 -8.98 28.09 -39.22
N ALA A 5 -7.72 27.83 -39.58
CA ALA A 5 -6.72 27.32 -38.63
C ALA A 5 -6.02 28.43 -37.81
N TRP A 6 -6.14 29.70 -38.21
CA TRP A 6 -5.41 30.80 -37.58
C TRP A 6 -6.18 31.46 -36.41
N LEU A 7 -7.49 31.32 -36.38
CA LEU A 7 -8.34 31.92 -35.33
C LEU A 7 -8.43 31.06 -34.06
N SER A 8 -8.26 29.73 -34.14
CA SER A 8 -8.32 28.84 -32.96
C SER A 8 -7.05 28.90 -32.09
N THR A 9 -5.89 29.22 -32.66
CA THR A 9 -4.61 29.30 -31.94
C THR A 9 -4.47 30.55 -31.07
N ARG A 10 -5.23 31.62 -31.36
CA ARG A 10 -5.12 32.89 -30.65
C ARG A 10 -5.91 32.92 -29.33
N PHE A 11 -7.02 32.19 -29.24
CA PHE A 11 -7.79 32.03 -28.00
C PHE A 11 -7.10 31.09 -27.02
N ALA A 12 -6.45 30.02 -27.51
CA ALA A 12 -5.68 29.11 -26.69
C ALA A 12 -4.51 29.81 -25.95
N ARG A 13 -3.83 30.76 -26.60
CA ARG A 13 -2.71 31.50 -25.98
C ARG A 13 -3.13 32.47 -24.88
N LYS A 14 -4.35 33.02 -24.91
CA LYS A 14 -4.87 33.89 -23.84
C LYS A 14 -5.43 33.10 -22.65
N ALA A 15 -6.00 31.91 -22.89
CA ALA A 15 -6.49 31.04 -21.83
C ALA A 15 -5.35 30.49 -20.96
N VAL A 16 -4.20 30.13 -21.56
CA VAL A 16 -3.04 29.60 -20.83
C VAL A 16 -2.40 30.62 -19.86
N GLN A 17 -2.54 31.92 -20.11
CA GLN A 17 -1.95 32.95 -19.24
C GLN A 17 -2.84 33.35 -18.06
N SER A 18 -4.12 32.96 -18.05
CA SER A 18 -5.08 33.28 -16.97
C SER A 18 -5.53 32.06 -16.16
N PHE A 19 -5.08 30.87 -16.54
CA PHE A 19 -5.39 29.64 -15.82
C PHE A 19 -4.34 29.37 -14.75
N MET A 20 -4.45 30.09 -13.63
CA MET A 20 -3.83 29.67 -12.37
C MET A 20 -4.57 28.43 -11.89
N LEU A 21 -4.11 27.26 -12.33
CA LEU A 21 -4.53 25.98 -11.76
C LEU A 21 -4.12 25.98 -10.29
N PRO A 22 -5.04 25.70 -9.35
CA PRO A 22 -4.67 25.42 -7.97
C PRO A 22 -3.97 24.05 -7.96
N LEU A 23 -2.68 24.05 -8.29
CA LEU A 23 -1.81 22.86 -8.38
C LEU A 23 -1.55 22.22 -7.01
N ASP A 24 -2.03 22.84 -5.95
CA ASP A 24 -1.88 22.39 -4.57
C ASP A 24 -3.05 21.48 -4.13
N GLU A 25 -4.08 21.34 -4.97
CA GLU A 25 -5.23 20.49 -4.70
C GLU A 25 -4.93 19.02 -5.10
N PRO A 26 -5.15 18.04 -4.20
CA PRO A 26 -4.84 16.61 -4.43
C PRO A 26 -5.44 16.04 -5.72
N TYR A 27 -6.64 16.53 -6.08
CA TYR A 27 -7.37 16.13 -7.27
C TYR A 27 -6.61 16.44 -8.58
N TYR A 28 -5.99 17.63 -8.70
CA TYR A 28 -5.25 18.01 -9.90
C TYR A 28 -3.88 17.32 -10.00
N LEU A 29 -3.24 17.04 -8.86
CA LEU A 29 -2.01 16.24 -8.82
C LEU A 29 -2.25 14.80 -9.32
N GLN A 30 -3.41 14.22 -9.00
CA GLN A 30 -3.81 12.88 -9.46
C GLN A 30 -4.17 12.85 -10.96
N LEU A 31 -4.77 13.91 -11.50
CA LEU A 31 -4.93 14.04 -12.96
C LEU A 31 -3.58 14.19 -13.68
N LEU A 32 -2.65 14.96 -13.09
CA LEU A 32 -1.33 15.18 -13.65
C LEU A 32 -0.36 13.99 -13.46
N SER A 33 -0.61 13.08 -12.51
CA SER A 33 0.16 11.81 -12.40
C SER A 33 -0.25 10.84 -13.51
N THR A 34 -1.52 10.88 -13.92
CA THR A 34 -2.07 10.07 -15.01
C THR A 34 -1.47 10.46 -16.37
N GLU A 35 -1.30 11.77 -16.63
CA GLU A 35 -0.66 12.31 -17.83
C GLU A 35 0.89 12.19 -17.81
N ARG A 36 1.50 12.05 -16.63
CA ARG A 36 2.97 11.92 -16.46
C ARG A 36 3.47 10.48 -16.40
N GLY A 37 2.60 9.48 -16.47
CA GLY A 37 3.00 8.07 -16.35
C GLY A 37 3.59 7.72 -14.97
N GLN A 38 3.32 8.52 -13.94
CA GLN A 38 3.76 8.20 -12.58
C GLN A 38 2.79 7.19 -11.99
N GLY A 39 3.11 5.92 -12.23
CA GLY A 39 2.45 4.77 -11.64
C GLY A 39 2.45 4.78 -10.11
N ILE A 40 1.52 4.04 -9.50
CA ILE A 40 1.50 3.85 -8.05
C ILE A 40 2.62 2.87 -7.69
N GLN A 41 3.49 3.26 -6.77
CA GLN A 41 4.54 2.38 -6.28
C GLN A 41 3.98 1.45 -5.20
N ILE A 42 4.23 0.15 -5.28
CA ILE A 42 3.88 -0.81 -4.23
C ILE A 42 5.18 -1.33 -3.63
N ASP A 43 5.45 -1.01 -2.38
CA ASP A 43 6.63 -1.48 -1.66
C ASP A 43 6.26 -2.57 -0.67
N LEU A 44 6.73 -3.78 -0.94
CA LEU A 44 6.52 -4.92 -0.05
C LEU A 44 7.73 -5.10 0.84
N MET A 45 7.49 -5.00 2.15
CA MET A 45 8.51 -5.09 3.18
C MET A 45 8.17 -6.23 4.15
N PRO A 46 8.85 -7.38 4.05
CA PRO A 46 8.79 -8.40 5.07
C PRO A 46 9.39 -7.92 6.39
N TYR A 47 8.85 -8.37 7.52
CA TYR A 47 9.35 -8.01 8.85
C TYR A 47 10.02 -9.19 9.55
N SER A 48 11.34 -9.14 9.72
CA SER A 48 12.15 -10.10 10.46
C SER A 48 12.08 -11.55 9.92
N TYR A 49 11.62 -11.75 8.69
CA TYR A 49 11.60 -13.06 8.03
C TYR A 49 11.61 -12.93 6.50
N GLN A 50 11.93 -14.03 5.81
CA GLN A 50 11.87 -14.11 4.35
C GLN A 50 10.63 -14.94 3.94
N PRO A 51 9.65 -14.36 3.23
CA PRO A 51 8.52 -15.11 2.69
C PRO A 51 8.96 -16.10 1.60
N SER A 52 8.16 -17.14 1.37
CA SER A 52 8.41 -18.11 0.30
C SER A 52 8.26 -17.46 -1.08
N ALA A 53 8.94 -17.97 -2.11
CA ALA A 53 8.76 -17.46 -3.48
C ALA A 53 7.29 -17.53 -3.94
N ALA A 54 6.58 -18.60 -3.58
CA ALA A 54 5.17 -18.76 -3.91
C ALA A 54 4.28 -17.70 -3.22
N ALA A 55 4.58 -17.38 -1.96
CA ALA A 55 3.91 -16.29 -1.23
C ALA A 55 4.16 -14.94 -1.89
N LEU A 56 5.42 -14.64 -2.25
CA LEU A 56 5.80 -13.39 -2.92
C LEU A 56 5.05 -13.25 -4.26
N ASP A 57 5.10 -14.28 -5.11
CA ASP A 57 4.45 -14.27 -6.43
C ASP A 57 2.93 -14.09 -6.33
N CYS A 58 2.28 -14.86 -5.45
CA CYS A 58 0.83 -14.80 -5.27
C CYS A 58 0.40 -13.43 -4.72
N LEU A 59 1.08 -12.93 -3.68
CA LEU A 59 0.77 -11.63 -3.09
C LEU A 59 1.03 -10.50 -4.09
N GLY A 60 2.14 -10.54 -4.83
CA GLY A 60 2.49 -9.53 -5.81
C GLY A 60 1.46 -9.43 -6.94
N GLN A 61 1.01 -10.56 -7.48
CA GLN A 61 -0.06 -10.57 -8.50
C GLN A 61 -1.36 -9.96 -7.95
N CYS A 62 -1.76 -10.34 -6.73
CA CYS A 62 -2.99 -9.81 -6.14
C CYS A 62 -2.89 -8.30 -5.88
N LEU A 63 -1.72 -7.78 -5.49
CA LEU A 63 -1.55 -6.35 -5.26
C LEU A 63 -1.53 -5.54 -6.56
N LEU A 64 -0.94 -6.08 -7.63
CA LEU A 64 -1.03 -5.46 -8.96
C LEU A 64 -2.48 -5.41 -9.45
N ASP A 65 -3.24 -6.49 -9.23
CA ASP A 65 -4.67 -6.53 -9.55
C ASP A 65 -5.48 -5.52 -8.70
N LEU A 66 -5.15 -5.35 -7.41
CA LEU A 66 -5.80 -4.42 -6.49
C LEU A 66 -5.58 -2.94 -6.85
N ILE A 67 -4.34 -2.59 -7.22
CA ILE A 67 -3.92 -1.20 -7.44
C ILE A 67 -4.10 -0.79 -8.91
N GLY A 68 -3.98 -1.73 -9.84
CA GLY A 68 -4.25 -1.54 -11.27
C GLY A 68 -3.01 -1.44 -12.16
N ASN A 69 -3.24 -1.35 -13.46
CA ASN A 69 -2.24 -1.57 -14.52
C ASN A 69 -1.01 -0.65 -14.52
N GLN A 70 -1.07 0.50 -13.84
CA GLN A 70 0.07 1.42 -13.74
C GLN A 70 0.89 1.20 -12.47
N ALA A 71 0.57 0.18 -11.66
CA ALA A 71 1.31 -0.10 -10.45
C ALA A 71 2.68 -0.70 -10.76
N THR A 72 3.72 -0.25 -10.03
CA THR A 72 5.05 -0.86 -10.08
C THR A 72 5.36 -1.48 -8.73
N LEU A 73 5.78 -2.74 -8.75
CA LEU A 73 6.04 -3.51 -7.54
C LEU A 73 7.53 -3.52 -7.18
N HIS A 74 7.83 -3.24 -5.92
CA HIS A 74 9.18 -3.18 -5.36
C HIS A 74 9.29 -4.09 -4.13
N TRP A 75 10.06 -5.15 -4.26
CA TRP A 75 10.44 -5.99 -3.13
C TRP A 75 11.56 -5.34 -2.33
N ARG A 76 11.35 -5.16 -1.04
CA ARG A 76 12.36 -4.68 -0.10
C ARG A 76 12.97 -5.86 0.64
N ASP A 77 14.22 -5.69 1.05
CA ASP A 77 14.86 -6.63 1.96
C ASP A 77 14.06 -6.71 3.27
N PRO A 78 14.00 -7.89 3.92
CA PRO A 78 13.35 -8.02 5.22
C PRO A 78 13.91 -7.01 6.22
N LEU A 79 13.00 -6.26 6.85
CA LEU A 79 13.36 -5.33 7.90
C LEU A 79 13.80 -6.13 9.15
N PRO A 80 15.01 -5.92 9.69
CA PRO A 80 15.45 -6.60 10.90
C PRO A 80 14.51 -6.39 12.10
N TYR A 81 14.47 -7.38 12.98
CA TYR A 81 13.67 -7.30 14.21
C TYR A 81 14.08 -6.10 15.07
N GLY A 82 13.10 -5.34 15.55
CA GLY A 82 13.29 -4.16 16.39
C GLY A 82 13.75 -2.92 15.62
N GLN A 83 13.89 -2.98 14.29
CA GLN A 83 14.26 -1.80 13.51
C GLN A 83 13.03 -0.91 13.27
N THR A 84 13.17 0.37 13.60
CA THR A 84 12.10 1.38 13.54
C THR A 84 12.42 2.51 12.55
N SER A 85 13.29 2.26 11.58
CA SER A 85 13.66 3.26 10.57
C SER A 85 13.70 2.65 9.17
N VAL A 86 13.02 3.32 8.24
CA VAL A 86 12.83 2.89 6.85
C VAL A 86 13.14 4.06 5.92
N PRO A 87 14.43 4.32 5.57
CA PRO A 87 14.83 5.55 4.89
C PRO A 87 14.19 5.74 3.50
N TRP A 88 13.98 4.65 2.77
CA TRP A 88 13.41 4.70 1.42
C TRP A 88 11.95 5.15 1.41
N LEU A 89 11.23 5.07 2.54
CA LEU A 89 9.85 5.53 2.66
C LEU A 89 9.73 7.03 2.40
N GLN A 90 10.81 7.77 2.73
CA GLN A 90 10.85 9.22 2.53
C GLN A 90 11.44 9.64 1.17
N ALA A 91 11.96 8.69 0.38
CA ALA A 91 12.73 8.98 -0.83
C ALA A 91 11.85 9.19 -2.08
N THR A 92 10.60 8.74 -2.06
CA THR A 92 9.68 8.86 -3.20
C THR A 92 8.77 10.08 -3.07
N SER A 93 8.46 10.70 -4.21
CA SER A 93 7.43 11.73 -4.35
C SER A 93 6.16 11.20 -5.03
N SER A 94 6.19 9.97 -5.52
CA SER A 94 5.05 9.34 -6.19
C SER A 94 4.10 8.70 -5.15
N PRO A 95 2.79 8.60 -5.47
CA PRO A 95 1.84 7.84 -4.66
C PRO A 95 2.36 6.42 -4.41
N GLN A 96 2.28 5.98 -3.15
CA GLN A 96 2.91 4.74 -2.71
C GLN A 96 1.99 3.95 -1.77
N THR A 97 1.88 2.65 -2.02
CA THR A 97 1.27 1.70 -1.09
C THR A 97 2.39 0.87 -0.44
N VAL A 98 2.57 1.04 0.86
CA VAL A 98 3.51 0.24 1.65
C VAL A 98 2.76 -0.99 2.17
N VAL A 99 3.32 -2.17 1.93
CA VAL A 99 2.79 -3.44 2.41
C VAL A 99 3.77 -4.01 3.41
N LEU A 100 3.41 -4.00 4.70
CA LEU A 100 4.17 -4.66 5.75
C LEU A 100 3.70 -6.10 5.87
N ILE A 101 4.62 -7.05 5.70
CA ILE A 101 4.32 -8.48 5.78
C ILE A 101 4.87 -9.02 7.09
N CYS A 102 3.97 -9.45 7.98
CA CYS A 102 4.29 -10.09 9.25
C CYS A 102 4.07 -11.60 9.13
N ASN A 103 4.83 -12.38 9.89
CA ASN A 103 4.67 -13.82 9.97
C ASN A 103 3.83 -14.19 11.20
N VAL A 104 2.76 -14.99 11.01
CA VAL A 104 1.91 -15.44 12.12
C VAL A 104 2.66 -16.21 13.21
N ALA A 105 3.77 -16.87 12.87
CA ALA A 105 4.60 -17.61 13.82
C ALA A 105 5.29 -16.71 14.87
N GLN A 106 5.47 -15.42 14.57
CA GLN A 106 5.99 -14.45 15.54
C GLN A 106 4.90 -14.03 16.53
N THR A 107 5.32 -13.76 17.76
CA THR A 107 4.42 -13.22 18.79
C THR A 107 4.30 -11.72 18.57
N PRO A 108 3.07 -11.18 18.40
CA PRO A 108 2.89 -9.74 18.31
C PRO A 108 3.22 -9.09 19.66
N GLU A 109 4.04 -8.05 19.62
CA GLU A 109 4.58 -7.34 20.78
C GLU A 109 4.34 -5.84 20.58
N ALA A 110 3.71 -5.17 21.55
CA ALA A 110 3.36 -3.77 21.41
C ALA A 110 4.62 -2.88 21.29
N GLU A 111 5.67 -3.18 22.07
CA GLU A 111 6.91 -2.40 22.07
C GLU A 111 7.74 -2.57 20.78
N VAL A 112 7.44 -3.59 19.97
CA VAL A 112 8.20 -3.88 18.76
C VAL A 112 7.35 -3.68 17.51
N HIS A 113 6.24 -4.41 17.43
CA HIS A 113 5.34 -4.38 16.29
C HIS A 113 4.44 -3.14 16.31
N GLY A 114 4.02 -2.69 17.49
CA GLY A 114 3.28 -1.44 17.63
C GLY A 114 4.12 -0.22 17.24
N GLU A 115 5.40 -0.18 17.62
CA GLU A 115 6.33 0.88 17.24
C GLU A 115 6.52 0.97 15.71
N ILE A 116 6.69 -0.15 15.02
CA ILE A 116 6.80 -0.14 13.55
C ILE A 116 5.47 0.29 12.89
N PHE A 117 4.31 -0.13 13.42
CA PHE A 117 3.01 0.33 12.91
C PHE A 117 2.88 1.85 13.07
N HIS A 118 3.18 2.36 14.25
CA HIS A 118 3.14 3.79 14.54
C HIS A 118 4.08 4.60 13.62
N MET A 119 5.31 4.15 13.44
CA MET A 119 6.28 4.81 12.56
C MET A 119 5.82 4.84 11.10
N LEU A 120 5.27 3.73 10.59
CA LEU A 120 4.71 3.67 9.24
C LEU A 120 3.51 4.60 9.12
N GLN A 121 2.60 4.61 10.08
CA GLN A 121 1.44 5.50 10.08
C GLN A 121 1.86 6.97 10.03
N ALA A 122 2.76 7.40 10.92
CA ALA A 122 3.26 8.76 10.96
C ALA A 122 3.94 9.17 9.63
N SER A 123 4.69 8.24 9.02
CA SER A 123 5.32 8.46 7.72
C SER A 123 4.30 8.66 6.60
N ILE A 124 3.23 7.86 6.58
CA ILE A 124 2.17 7.93 5.58
C ILE A 124 1.32 9.20 5.75
N GLU A 125 0.96 9.57 6.98
CA GLU A 125 0.19 10.78 7.30
C GLU A 125 0.91 12.06 6.88
N SER A 126 2.25 12.08 6.99
CA SER A 126 3.06 13.23 6.57
C SER A 126 3.01 13.53 5.06
N ARG A 127 2.38 12.66 4.26
CA ARG A 127 2.39 12.67 2.80
C ARG A 127 1.04 13.03 2.15
N ASN A 128 0.17 13.76 2.86
CA ASN A 128 -1.05 14.36 2.30
C ASN A 128 -2.00 13.39 1.56
N GLY A 129 -2.20 12.18 2.09
CA GLY A 129 -3.28 11.28 1.64
C GLY A 129 -3.06 10.53 0.32
N GLN A 130 -1.89 10.65 -0.30
CA GLN A 130 -1.53 9.92 -1.53
C GLN A 130 -0.82 8.59 -1.27
N HIS A 131 -0.57 8.27 0.01
CA HIS A 131 0.14 7.08 0.43
C HIS A 131 -0.79 6.20 1.26
N HIS A 132 -0.62 4.89 1.13
CA HIS A 132 -1.39 3.89 1.87
C HIS A 132 -0.47 2.87 2.54
N LEU A 133 -0.97 2.26 3.59
CA LEU A 133 -0.41 1.17 4.35
C LEU A 133 -1.38 -0.01 4.29
N LEU A 134 -0.83 -1.20 4.04
CA LEU A 134 -1.53 -2.47 4.16
C LEU A 134 -0.71 -3.40 5.04
N LEU A 135 -1.36 -3.97 6.06
CA LEU A 135 -0.74 -5.02 6.87
C LEU A 135 -1.18 -6.39 6.35
N VAL A 136 -0.21 -7.27 6.10
CA VAL A 136 -0.45 -8.65 5.66
C VAL A 136 0.13 -9.60 6.70
N LEU A 137 -0.66 -10.60 7.09
CA LEU A 137 -0.24 -11.68 7.98
C LEU A 137 -0.09 -12.98 7.19
N ASP A 138 1.15 -13.36 6.93
CA ASP A 138 1.49 -14.61 6.28
C ASP A 138 1.31 -15.80 7.24
N LEU A 139 0.44 -16.72 6.83
CA LEU A 139 0.09 -17.91 7.60
C LEU A 139 0.97 -19.13 7.24
N GLU A 140 1.66 -19.09 6.10
CA GLU A 140 2.40 -20.23 5.56
C GLU A 140 3.44 -20.80 6.56
N PRO A 141 4.24 -19.97 7.26
CA PRO A 141 5.30 -20.48 8.13
C PRO A 141 4.82 -21.26 9.37
N TYR A 142 3.55 -21.13 9.74
CA TYR A 142 3.01 -21.73 10.97
C TYR A 142 1.97 -22.84 10.70
N GLN A 143 1.61 -23.09 9.44
CA GLN A 143 0.54 -24.01 9.06
C GLN A 143 0.77 -25.46 9.52
N HIS A 144 2.03 -25.91 9.56
CA HIS A 144 2.37 -27.30 9.90
C HIS A 144 2.58 -27.51 11.40
N LEU A 145 2.69 -26.43 12.17
CA LEU A 145 3.02 -26.45 13.59
C LEU A 145 1.78 -26.33 14.49
N ALA A 146 0.66 -25.87 13.92
CA ALA A 146 -0.51 -25.50 14.67
C ALA A 146 -1.79 -26.07 14.08
N ASP A 147 -2.71 -26.46 14.95
CA ASP A 147 -4.06 -26.78 14.55
C ASP A 147 -4.86 -25.51 14.20
N GLN A 148 -6.07 -25.70 13.66
CA GLN A 148 -6.93 -24.58 13.27
C GLN A 148 -7.30 -23.65 14.43
N THR A 149 -7.39 -24.17 15.66
CA THR A 149 -7.76 -23.38 16.84
C THR A 149 -6.62 -22.48 17.27
N GLN A 150 -5.40 -23.03 17.31
CA GLN A 150 -4.18 -22.29 17.59
C GLN A 150 -3.92 -21.22 16.52
N MET A 151 -4.11 -21.55 15.24
CA MET A 151 -3.96 -20.59 14.15
C MET A 151 -4.93 -19.42 14.30
N LYS A 152 -6.23 -19.70 14.55
CA LYS A 152 -7.23 -18.65 14.79
C LYS A 152 -6.88 -17.79 16.01
N GLY A 153 -6.42 -18.40 17.10
CA GLY A 153 -5.99 -17.67 18.29
C GLY A 153 -4.85 -16.70 18.00
N ARG A 154 -3.85 -17.12 17.21
CA ARG A 154 -2.75 -16.24 16.81
C ARG A 154 -3.21 -15.11 15.88
N GLN A 155 -4.04 -15.43 14.88
CA GLN A 155 -4.63 -14.41 14.01
C GLN A 155 -5.40 -13.36 14.81
N GLN A 156 -6.19 -13.77 15.79
CA GLN A 156 -6.93 -12.85 16.67
C GLN A 156 -6.01 -11.96 17.50
N THR A 157 -4.89 -12.50 18.01
CA THR A 157 -3.91 -11.69 18.75
C THR A 157 -3.24 -10.65 17.85
N TRP A 158 -2.86 -11.03 16.63
CA TRP A 158 -2.34 -10.10 15.63
C TRP A 158 -3.36 -9.02 15.24
N GLN A 159 -4.62 -9.42 15.01
CA GLN A 159 -5.69 -8.49 14.70
C GLN A 159 -5.95 -7.53 15.86
N ARG A 160 -5.87 -7.98 17.12
CA ARG A 160 -6.02 -7.11 18.29
C ARG A 160 -4.94 -6.03 18.31
N LEU A 161 -3.67 -6.40 18.13
CA LEU A 161 -2.59 -5.42 18.07
C LEU A 161 -2.79 -4.42 16.91
N ALA A 162 -3.17 -4.88 15.72
CA ALA A 162 -3.45 -3.98 14.60
C ALA A 162 -4.62 -3.01 14.92
N ASN A 163 -5.68 -3.52 15.56
CA ASN A 163 -6.83 -2.71 15.96
C ASN A 163 -6.47 -1.63 17.00
N ASP A 164 -5.54 -1.91 17.92
CA ASP A 164 -5.04 -0.93 18.89
C ASP A 164 -4.39 0.29 18.20
N HIS A 165 -3.95 0.11 16.95
CA HIS A 165 -3.41 1.16 16.07
C HIS A 165 -4.40 1.63 15.00
N HIS A 166 -5.67 1.24 15.08
CA HIS A 166 -6.70 1.52 14.06
C HIS A 166 -6.38 0.98 12.65
N LEU A 167 -5.58 -0.08 12.58
CA LEU A 167 -5.24 -0.78 11.36
C LEU A 167 -5.99 -2.11 11.27
N GLN A 168 -6.12 -2.63 10.06
CA GLN A 168 -6.59 -4.00 9.81
C GLN A 168 -5.45 -4.83 9.24
N ILE A 169 -5.35 -6.09 9.66
CA ILE A 169 -4.34 -7.02 9.16
C ILE A 169 -5.01 -8.13 8.36
N VAL A 170 -4.55 -8.32 7.13
CA VAL A 170 -5.14 -9.27 6.20
C VAL A 170 -4.38 -10.59 6.27
N ALA A 171 -5.06 -11.63 6.75
CA ALA A 171 -4.50 -12.97 6.76
C ALA A 171 -4.37 -13.52 5.33
N PHE A 172 -3.20 -14.07 5.02
CA PHE A 172 -2.82 -14.53 3.69
C PHE A 172 -2.14 -15.91 3.75
N HIS A 173 -2.55 -16.79 2.84
CA HIS A 173 -1.89 -18.06 2.58
C HIS A 173 -1.88 -18.31 1.07
N ALA A 174 -0.68 -18.54 0.50
CA ALA A 174 -0.49 -18.59 -0.95
C ALA A 174 -1.35 -19.63 -1.67
N LYS A 175 -1.72 -20.73 -1.00
CA LYS A 175 -2.49 -21.84 -1.58
C LYS A 175 -3.97 -21.85 -1.19
N ASP A 176 -4.30 -21.36 0.00
CA ASP A 176 -5.64 -21.52 0.57
C ASP A 176 -6.49 -20.24 0.48
N THR A 177 -5.85 -19.08 0.33
CA THR A 177 -6.58 -17.81 0.19
C THR A 177 -6.94 -17.62 -1.27
N SER A 178 -8.23 -17.51 -1.58
CA SER A 178 -8.66 -17.17 -2.94
C SER A 178 -8.25 -15.72 -3.26
N ARG A 179 -7.90 -15.49 -4.53
CA ARG A 179 -7.50 -14.16 -5.01
C ARG A 179 -8.57 -13.11 -4.72
N ASP A 180 -9.83 -13.40 -5.04
CA ASP A 180 -10.95 -12.47 -4.84
C ASP A 180 -11.14 -12.10 -3.37
N GLN A 181 -11.01 -13.08 -2.47
CA GLN A 181 -11.11 -12.83 -1.03
C GLN A 181 -9.95 -11.98 -0.52
N LEU A 182 -8.74 -12.19 -1.03
CA LEU A 182 -7.58 -11.38 -0.66
C LEU A 182 -7.77 -9.94 -1.16
N LEU A 183 -8.23 -9.76 -2.40
CA LEU A 183 -8.50 -8.44 -2.99
C LEU A 183 -9.53 -7.66 -2.18
N GLU A 184 -10.67 -8.28 -1.87
CA GLU A 184 -11.75 -7.67 -1.09
C GLU A 184 -11.26 -7.23 0.30
N LYS A 185 -10.57 -8.12 1.02
CA LYS A 185 -10.03 -7.82 2.35
C LYS A 185 -8.92 -6.77 2.29
N ALA A 186 -8.03 -6.85 1.31
CA ALA A 186 -6.96 -5.88 1.14
C ALA A 186 -7.50 -4.49 0.82
N GLN A 187 -8.53 -4.39 -0.04
CA GLN A 187 -9.17 -3.11 -0.33
C GLN A 187 -9.78 -2.47 0.92
N ALA A 188 -10.49 -3.27 1.73
CA ALA A 188 -11.10 -2.81 2.98
C ALA A 188 -10.06 -2.44 4.07
N ALA A 189 -8.89 -3.09 4.05
CA ALA A 189 -7.83 -2.91 5.03
C ALA A 189 -6.81 -1.81 4.68
N LEU A 190 -6.91 -1.19 3.49
CA LEU A 190 -6.04 -0.07 3.12
C LEU A 190 -6.23 1.10 4.08
N TRP A 191 -5.12 1.60 4.63
CA TRP A 191 -5.12 2.73 5.54
C TRP A 191 -4.18 3.84 5.04
N PRO A 192 -4.56 5.12 5.05
CA PRO A 192 -5.92 5.61 5.23
C PRO A 192 -6.85 5.00 4.18
N PRO A 193 -8.15 4.84 4.47
CA PRO A 193 -9.10 4.34 3.48
C PRO A 193 -9.04 5.22 2.24
N LYS A 194 -9.12 4.61 1.06
CA LYS A 194 -9.25 5.38 -0.19
C LYS A 194 -10.52 6.23 -0.07
N SER A 195 -10.39 7.55 -0.06
CA SER A 195 -11.54 8.44 -0.12
C SER A 195 -12.31 8.13 -1.40
N GLU A 196 -13.53 7.60 -1.27
CA GLU A 196 -14.51 7.65 -2.34
C GLU A 196 -14.82 9.13 -2.56
N MET A 197 -14.30 9.68 -3.66
CA MET A 197 -14.68 11.02 -4.14
C MET A 197 -16.20 11.05 -4.26
N THR A 198 -16.85 11.84 -3.40
CA THR A 198 -18.24 12.27 -3.60
C THR A 198 -18.24 13.44 -4.58
#